data_AF-A0A4Y2L8U8-F1
#
_entry.id   AF-A0A4Y2L8U8-F1
#
_cell.length_a   1.000
_cell.length_b   1.000
_cell.length_c   1.000
_cell.angle_alpha   90.00
_cell.angle_beta   90.00
_cell.angle_gamma   90.00
#
_symmetry.space_group_name_H-M   'P 1'
#
loop_
_entity.id
_entity.type
_entity.pdbx_description
1 polymer ?
#
loop_
_entity_poly.entity_id
_entity_poly.type
_entity_poly.pdbx_seq_one_letter_code
_entity_poly.pdbx_strand_id
1 'polypeptide(L)'
;MDQGVIQNFKIHYRKRIVRKVMTALENNQSMPKVNLRESISEISKAWNYDVTDRTIRNSLAEAGFIVSNENSTSTEDEDNIPLEELNKMRI
;
A
#
# COMPACT_ATOMS: atom_id res chain seq x y z
N MET A 1 7.53 17.71 4.56
CA MET A 1 7.78 17.34 3.16
C MET A 1 7.52 15.83 3.02
N ASP A 2 6.24 15.42 3.00
CA ASP A 2 5.75 14.03 2.86
C ASP A 2 4.24 14.12 2.51
N GLN A 3 3.87 14.67 1.36
CA GLN A 3 2.49 15.14 1.07
C GLN A 3 1.48 14.02 0.72
N GLY A 4 1.38 12.98 1.55
CA GLY A 4 0.30 12.00 1.50
C GLY A 4 0.78 10.56 1.31
N VAL A 5 1.28 10.20 0.12
CA VAL A 5 1.60 8.81 -0.20
C VAL A 5 2.71 8.22 0.68
N ILE A 6 3.80 8.98 0.91
CA ILE A 6 4.91 8.53 1.76
C ILE A 6 4.47 8.39 3.22
N GLN A 7 3.65 9.31 3.72
CA GLN A 7 3.12 9.25 5.08
C GLN A 7 2.21 8.03 5.25
N ASN A 8 1.31 7.80 4.30
CA ASN A 8 0.39 6.66 4.29
C ASN A 8 1.18 5.34 4.24
N PHE A 9 2.17 5.25 3.36
CA PHE A 9 3.10 4.12 3.28
C PHE A 9 3.78 3.82 4.64
N LYS A 10 4.35 4.84 5.29
CA LYS A 10 4.99 4.71 6.62
C LYS A 10 3.99 4.20 7.68
N ILE A 11 2.74 4.65 7.64
CA ILE A 11 1.68 4.21 8.55
C ILE A 11 1.36 2.72 8.32
N HIS A 12 1.19 2.30 7.08
CA HIS A 12 0.89 0.91 6.74
C HIS A 12 2.00 -0.05 7.15
N TYR A 13 3.25 0.32 6.89
CA TYR A 13 4.40 -0.44 7.39
C TYR A 13 4.35 -0.61 8.92
N ARG A 14 4.19 0.48 9.68
CA ARG A 14 4.10 0.42 11.15
C ARG A 14 2.92 -0.43 11.62
N LYS A 15 1.75 -0.30 10.97
CA LYS A 15 0.56 -1.10 11.27
C LYS A 15 0.83 -2.59 11.10
N ARG A 16 1.57 -3.00 10.07
CA ARG A 16 1.98 -4.40 9.86
C ARG A 16 2.89 -4.90 10.98
N ILE A 17 3.88 -4.11 11.40
CA ILE A 17 4.78 -4.50 12.50
C ILE A 17 4.00 -4.65 13.81
N VAL A 18 3.11 -3.69 14.13
CA VAL A 18 2.26 -3.76 15.34
C VAL A 18 1.38 -4.99 15.34
N ARG A 19 0.76 -5.35 14.19
CA ARG A 19 -0.03 -6.58 14.09
C ARG A 19 0.80 -7.84 14.39
N LYS A 20 2.03 -7.92 13.86
CA LYS A 20 2.93 -9.05 14.17
C LYS A 20 3.24 -9.15 15.66
N VAL A 21 3.46 -8.01 16.32
CA VAL A 21 3.68 -7.95 17.77
C VAL A 21 2.45 -8.43 18.53
N MET A 22 1.25 -7.95 18.17
CA MET A 22 0.00 -8.37 18.79
C MET A 22 -0.24 -9.87 18.62
N THR A 23 -0.06 -10.40 17.41
CA THR A 23 -0.20 -11.84 17.15
C THR A 23 0.83 -12.66 17.93
N ALA A 24 2.07 -12.19 18.08
CA ALA A 24 3.06 -12.87 18.91
C ALA A 24 2.63 -12.90 20.38
N LEU A 25 2.12 -11.77 20.89
CA LEU A 25 1.64 -11.64 22.26
C LEU A 25 0.44 -12.57 22.54
N GLU A 26 -0.56 -12.60 21.65
CA GLU A 26 -1.74 -13.47 21.75
C GLU A 26 -1.35 -14.96 21.77
N ASN A 27 -0.30 -15.33 21.04
CA ASN A 27 0.20 -16.70 20.97
C ASN A 27 1.28 -17.03 22.02
N ASN A 28 1.53 -16.14 23.00
CA ASN A 28 2.61 -16.26 23.99
C ASN A 28 4.00 -16.55 23.38
N GLN A 29 4.26 -16.01 22.18
CA GLN A 29 5.52 -16.14 21.47
C GLN A 29 6.46 -14.98 21.81
N SER A 30 7.76 -15.19 21.54
CA SER A 30 8.74 -14.13 21.66
C SER A 30 8.47 -12.97 20.69
N MET A 31 8.85 -11.75 21.07
CA MET A 31 8.71 -10.57 20.24
C MET A 31 9.36 -10.75 18.86
N PRO A 32 8.68 -10.36 17.76
CA PRO A 32 9.20 -10.51 16.42
C PRO A 32 10.44 -9.63 16.22
N LYS A 33 11.55 -10.24 15.81
CA LYS A 33 12.79 -9.53 15.46
C LYS A 33 12.76 -9.15 13.98
N VAL A 34 12.41 -7.91 13.66
CA VAL A 34 12.35 -7.45 12.27
C VAL A 34 13.77 -7.24 11.73
N ASN A 35 14.32 -8.24 11.05
CA ASN A 35 15.61 -8.13 10.36
C ASN A 35 15.46 -7.44 8.98
N LEU A 36 16.58 -7.26 8.27
CA LEU A 36 16.58 -6.56 6.98
C LEU A 36 15.69 -7.24 5.93
N ARG A 37 15.73 -8.57 5.83
CA ARG A 37 14.91 -9.32 4.87
C ARG A 37 13.42 -9.16 5.17
N GLU A 38 13.04 -9.23 6.44
CA GLU A 38 11.66 -9.01 6.86
C GLU A 38 11.22 -7.57 6.65
N SER A 39 12.10 -6.60 6.91
CA SER A 39 11.84 -5.18 6.65
C SER A 39 11.51 -4.96 5.18
N ILE A 40 12.33 -5.49 4.26
CA ILE A 40 12.09 -5.40 2.82
C ILE A 40 10.77 -6.07 2.42
N SER A 41 10.48 -7.24 2.98
CA SER A 41 9.22 -7.95 2.72
C SER A 41 8.00 -7.14 3.19
N GLU A 42 8.04 -6.55 4.38
CA GLU A 42 6.93 -5.74 4.90
C GLU A 42 6.79 -4.39 4.19
N ILE A 43 7.90 -3.78 3.76
CA ILE A 43 7.91 -2.60 2.87
C ILE A 43 7.22 -2.94 1.55
N SER A 44 7.61 -4.05 0.91
CA SER A 44 6.99 -4.49 -0.35
C SER A 44 5.49 -4.71 -0.18
N LYS A 45 5.06 -5.35 0.92
CA LYS A 45 3.64 -5.55 1.18
C LYS A 45 2.89 -4.24 1.46
N ALA A 46 3.48 -3.33 2.22
CA ALA A 46 2.87 -2.04 2.52
C ALA A 46 2.67 -1.22 1.24
N TRP A 47 3.62 -1.27 0.30
CA TRP A 47 3.50 -0.57 -0.98
C TRP A 47 2.48 -1.24 -1.90
N ASN A 48 2.62 -2.55 -2.15
CA ASN A 48 1.84 -3.24 -3.19
C ASN A 48 0.40 -3.56 -2.78
N TYR A 49 0.10 -3.69 -1.48
CA TYR A 49 -1.22 -4.12 -1.02
C TYR A 49 -1.97 -3.08 -0.18
N ASP A 50 -1.28 -2.16 0.49
CA ASP A 50 -1.95 -1.23 1.40
C ASP A 50 -2.06 0.20 0.86
N VAL A 51 -1.07 0.67 0.09
CA VAL A 51 -1.16 1.96 -0.59
C VAL A 51 -2.10 1.82 -1.78
N THR A 52 -3.19 2.57 -1.75
CA THR A 52 -4.22 2.53 -2.80
C THR A 52 -3.99 3.60 -3.86
N ASP A 53 -4.46 3.34 -5.09
CA ASP A 53 -4.44 4.33 -6.18
C ASP A 53 -5.14 5.64 -5.80
N ARG A 54 -6.19 5.55 -4.98
CA ARG A 54 -6.84 6.73 -4.39
C ARG A 54 -5.88 7.57 -3.56
N THR A 55 -5.06 6.93 -2.73
CA THR A 55 -4.07 7.63 -1.90
C THR A 55 -3.00 8.29 -2.76
N ILE A 56 -2.54 7.58 -3.81
CA ILE A 56 -1.56 8.11 -4.77
C ILE A 56 -2.15 9.31 -5.51
N ARG A 57 -3.36 9.18 -6.05
CA ARG A 57 -4.08 10.23 -6.77
C ARG A 57 -4.30 11.47 -5.90
N ASN A 58 -4.76 11.29 -4.66
CA ASN A 58 -4.96 12.38 -3.72
C ASN A 58 -3.64 13.11 -3.44
N SER A 59 -2.55 12.37 -3.22
CA SER A 59 -1.22 12.94 -3.00
C SER A 59 -0.70 13.73 -4.20
N LEU A 60 -0.93 13.23 -5.43
CA LEU A 60 -0.58 13.93 -6.67
C LEU A 60 -1.45 15.17 -6.90
N ALA A 61 -2.74 15.11 -6.58
CA ALA A 61 -3.66 16.24 -6.67
C ALA A 61 -3.29 17.34 -5.65
N GLU A 62 -2.98 16.98 -4.41
CA GLU A 62 -2.48 17.91 -3.38
C GLU A 62 -1.17 18.60 -3.80
N ALA A 63 -0.31 17.90 -4.53
CA ALA A 63 0.91 18.46 -5.08
C ALA A 63 0.69 19.26 -6.39
N GLY A 64 -0.55 19.39 -6.85
CA GLY A 64 -0.92 20.15 -8.05
C GLY A 64 -0.60 19.46 -9.38
N PHE A 65 -0.22 18.18 -9.36
CA PHE A 65 0.04 17.40 -10.57
C PHE A 65 -1.24 16.95 -11.28
N ILE A 66 -2.36 16.91 -10.57
CA ILE A 66 -3.67 16.51 -11.11
C ILE A 66 -4.70 17.57 -10.72
N VAL A 67 -5.49 18.02 -11.70
CA VAL A 67 -6.69 18.83 -11.42
C VAL A 67 -7.78 17.87 -10.95
N SER A 68 -8.19 17.99 -9.70
CA SER A 68 -9.30 17.23 -9.12
C SER A 68 -10.59 17.56 -9.88
N ASN A 69 -10.93 16.81 -10.93
CA ASN A 69 -12.28 16.86 -11.45
C ASN A 69 -13.17 16.11 -10.45
N GLU A 70 -13.94 16.85 -9.68
CA GLU A 70 -14.76 16.41 -8.55
C GLU A 70 -15.99 15.56 -8.94
N ASN A 71 -15.87 14.72 -9.99
CA ASN A 71 -16.99 13.97 -10.55
C ASN A 71 -16.71 12.53 -11.03
N SER A 72 -15.58 11.90 -10.68
CA SER A 72 -15.44 10.44 -10.91
C SER A 72 -15.95 9.67 -9.70
N THR A 73 -17.24 9.39 -9.74
CA THR A 73 -17.99 8.42 -8.95
C THR A 73 -17.16 7.20 -8.57
N SER A 74 -17.23 6.81 -7.30
CA SER A 74 -16.81 5.51 -6.80
C SER A 74 -17.45 4.40 -7.64
N THR A 75 -16.64 3.64 -8.35
CA THR A 75 -16.95 2.24 -8.66
C THR A 75 -15.77 1.42 -8.18
N GLU A 76 -15.90 1.01 -6.92
CA GLU A 76 -15.33 -0.26 -6.45
C GLU A 76 -15.75 -1.32 -7.49
N ASP A 77 -14.82 -2.17 -7.94
CA ASP A 77 -15.05 -3.42 -8.72
C ASP A 77 -14.70 -3.52 -10.23
N GLU A 78 -13.71 -2.82 -10.81
CA GLU A 78 -13.38 -3.09 -12.24
C GLU A 78 -11.92 -3.24 -12.72
N ASP A 79 -10.90 -3.23 -11.87
CA ASP A 79 -9.51 -3.43 -12.35
C ASP A 79 -8.83 -4.67 -11.76
N ASN A 80 -9.38 -5.84 -12.07
CA ASN A 80 -8.64 -7.11 -12.03
C ASN A 80 -8.54 -7.62 -13.48
N ILE A 81 -7.68 -7.00 -14.29
CA ILE A 81 -7.30 -7.55 -15.59
C ILE A 81 -6.46 -8.80 -15.32
N PRO A 82 -6.88 -10.01 -15.75
CA PRO A 82 -6.11 -11.22 -15.53
C PRO A 82 -4.73 -11.10 -16.17
N LEU A 83 -3.69 -11.56 -15.46
CA LEU A 83 -2.27 -11.50 -15.88
C LEU A 83 -2.04 -12.08 -17.29
N GLU A 84 -2.92 -12.98 -17.72
CA GLU A 84 -2.95 -13.62 -19.04
C GLU A 84 -3.27 -12.64 -20.20
N GLU A 85 -4.04 -11.58 -19.97
CA GLU A 85 -4.33 -10.54 -20.96
C GLU A 85 -3.12 -9.61 -21.16
N LEU A 86 -2.34 -9.35 -20.10
CA LEU A 86 -1.16 -8.48 -20.15
C LEU A 86 -0.02 -9.09 -20.98
N ASN A 87 0.12 -10.42 -20.96
CA ASN A 87 1.14 -11.13 -21.74
C ASN A 87 0.85 -11.14 -23.24
N LYS A 88 -0.40 -10.93 -23.67
CA LYS A 88 -0.77 -10.88 -25.09
C LYS A 88 -0.41 -9.55 -25.77
N MET A 89 -0.21 -8.47 -25.00
CA MET A 89 0.12 -7.14 -25.53
C MET A 89 1.63 -6.91 -25.72
N ARG A 90 2.47 -7.86 -25.30
CA ARG A 90 3.91 -7.78 -25.55
C ARG A 90 4.22 -8.43 -26.90
N ILE A 91 4.19 -7.62 -27.96
CA ILE A 91 4.76 -7.94 -29.28
C ILE A 91 6.28 -8.00 -29.16
#